data_AF-A0A532DF35-F1
#
_entry.id   AF-A0A532DF35-F1
#
_cell.length_a   1.000
_cell.length_b   1.000
_cell.length_c   1.000
_cell.angle_alpha   90.00
_cell.angle_beta   90.00
_cell.angle_gamma   90.00
#
_symmetry.space_group_name_H-M   'P 1'
#
loop_
_entity.id
_entity.type
_entity.pdbx_description
1 polymer ?
#
loop_
_entity_poly.entity_id
_entity_poly.type
_entity_poly.pdbx_seq_one_letter_code
_entity_poly.pdbx_strand_id
1 'polypeptide(L)' 'AKIADFSLPSVMMAKEAVNRAYETTLTEGLRFERRLFHSLFALDDQKEGMAAFTGKRKPNFTNR' A
#
# COMPACT_ATOMS: atom_id res chain seq x y z
N ALA A 1 -3.58 -6.64 17.39
CA ALA A 1 -2.46 -6.82 16.44
C ALA A 1 -2.51 -5.66 15.45
N LYS A 2 -1.60 -4.68 15.55
CA LYS A 2 -1.75 -3.37 14.86
C LYS A 2 -1.61 -3.42 13.34
N ILE A 3 -0.87 -4.40 12.80
CA ILE A 3 -0.67 -4.56 11.35
C ILE A 3 -1.93 -5.14 10.68
N ALA A 4 -2.69 -5.98 11.39
CA ALA A 4 -3.90 -6.61 10.87
C ALA A 4 -5.08 -5.63 10.70
N ASP A 5 -4.97 -4.42 11.28
CA ASP A 5 -5.98 -3.37 11.16
C ASP A 5 -5.82 -2.53 9.87
N PHE A 6 -4.76 -2.77 9.08
CA PHE A 6 -4.54 -2.11 7.79
C PHE A 6 -5.09 -2.95 6.63
N SER A 7 -5.27 -2.30 5.47
CA SER A 7 -5.60 -2.97 4.21
C SER A 7 -4.60 -4.09 3.88
N LEU A 8 -5.10 -5.32 3.77
CA LEU A 8 -4.33 -6.51 3.43
C LEU A 8 -3.51 -6.35 2.13
N PRO A 9 -4.11 -5.95 0.98
CA PRO A 9 -3.33 -5.79 -0.26
C PRO A 9 -2.27 -4.70 -0.12
N SER A 10 -2.56 -3.61 0.60
CA SER A 10 -1.58 -2.54 0.85
C SER A 10 -0.39 -3.03 1.68
N VAL A 11 -0.62 -3.80 2.74
CA VAL A 11 0.45 -4.37 3.58
C VAL A 11 1.28 -5.39 2.81
N MET A 12 0.65 -6.22 1.97
CA MET A 12 1.36 -7.17 1.11
C MET A 12 2.29 -6.45 0.14
N MET A 13 1.81 -5.39 -0.54
CA MET A 13 2.61 -4.62 -1.49
C MET A 13 3.75 -3.86 -0.80
N ALA A 14 3.51 -3.31 0.39
CA ALA A 14 4.55 -2.66 1.19
C ALA A 14 5.67 -3.66 1.57
N LYS A 15 5.31 -4.88 1.98
CA LYS A 15 6.27 -5.95 2.28
C LYS A 15 7.06 -6.34 1.02
N GLU A 16 6.40 -6.46 -0.12
CA GLU A 16 7.04 -6.80 -1.39
C GLU A 16 8.04 -5.74 -1.84
N ALA A 17 7.69 -4.46 -1.74
CA ALA A 17 8.59 -3.34 -2.06
C ALA A 17 9.86 -3.36 -1.19
N VAL A 18 9.72 -3.62 0.12
CA VAL A 18 10.86 -3.73 1.04
C VAL A 18 11.75 -4.93 0.70
N ASN A 19 11.15 -6.10 0.43
CA ASN A 19 11.93 -7.28 0.05
C ASN A 19 12.73 -7.04 -1.24
N ARG A 20 12.14 -6.34 -2.21
CA ARG A 20 12.77 -6.06 -3.51
C ARG A 20 14.04 -5.20 -3.40
N ALA A 21 14.14 -4.38 -2.35
CA ALA A 21 15.32 -3.55 -2.11
C ALA A 21 16.59 -4.36 -1.84
N TYR A 22 16.47 -5.63 -1.39
CA TYR A 22 17.60 -6.52 -1.16
C TYR A 22 18.02 -7.33 -2.40
N GLU A 23 17.17 -7.37 -3.42
CA GLU A 23 17.37 -8.22 -4.61
C GLU A 23 17.78 -7.43 -5.86
N THR A 24 17.79 -6.10 -5.79
CA THR A 24 17.97 -5.23 -6.97
C THR A 24 18.82 -4.00 -6.67
N THR A 25 19.21 -3.30 -7.73
CA THR A 25 19.81 -1.97 -7.62
C THR A 25 18.76 -0.95 -7.20
N LEU A 26 19.20 0.14 -6.57
CA LEU A 26 18.34 1.24 -6.12
C LEU A 26 17.40 1.74 -7.23
N THR A 27 17.92 1.91 -8.45
CA THR A 27 17.13 2.40 -9.60
C THR A 27 15.98 1.46 -9.96
N GLU A 28 16.21 0.15 -9.94
CA GLU A 28 15.16 -0.83 -10.23
C GLU A 28 14.17 -0.98 -9.07
N GLY A 29 14.64 -0.92 -7.83
CA GLY A 29 13.77 -0.86 -6.65
C GLY A 29 12.80 0.32 -6.70
N LEU A 30 13.30 1.52 -7.01
CA LEU A 30 12.46 2.73 -7.15
C LEU A 30 11.48 2.66 -8.33
N ARG A 31 11.87 2.02 -9.43
CA ARG A 31 10.96 1.78 -10.57
C ARG A 31 9.84 0.80 -10.18
N PHE A 32 10.19 -0.24 -9.45
CA PHE A 32 9.25 -1.24 -8.96
C PHE A 32 8.27 -0.65 -7.95
N GLU A 33 8.75 0.05 -6.93
CA GLU A 33 7.93 0.70 -5.91
C GLU A 33 6.92 1.68 -6.54
N ARG A 34 7.36 2.49 -7.52
CA ARG A 34 6.48 3.43 -8.21
C ARG A 34 5.36 2.74 -8.97
N ARG A 35 5.63 1.60 -9.62
CA ARG A 35 4.60 0.82 -10.31
C ARG A 35 3.61 0.21 -9.32
N LEU A 36 4.11 -0.37 -8.22
CA LEU A 36 3.24 -0.87 -7.15
C LEU A 36 2.37 0.25 -6.58
N PHE A 37 2.95 1.42 -6.31
CA PHE A 37 2.22 2.57 -5.81
C PHE A 37 1.10 3.01 -6.76
N HIS A 38 1.35 3.06 -8.07
CA HIS A 38 0.30 3.35 -9.04
C HIS A 38 -0.83 2.31 -9.03
N SER A 39 -0.52 1.02 -8.86
CA SER A 39 -1.55 -0.02 -8.79
C SER A 39 -2.41 0.07 -7.53
N LEU A 40 -1.93 0.66 -6.42
CA LEU A 40 -2.74 0.88 -5.22
C LEU A 40 -3.95 1.77 -5.51
N PHE A 41 -3.88 2.72 -6.44
CA PHE A 41 -5.01 3.60 -6.77
C PHE A 41 -6.20 2.86 -7.42
N ALA A 42 -6.00 1.62 -7.87
CA ALA A 42 -7.07 0.78 -8.35
C ALA A 42 -7.88 0.13 -7.21
N LEU A 43 -7.33 0.05 -6.00
CA LEU A 43 -7.96 -0.57 -4.83
C LEU A 43 -9.00 0.36 -4.21
N ASP A 44 -10.07 -0.24 -3.69
CA ASP A 44 -11.10 0.50 -2.96
C ASP A 44 -10.57 0.99 -1.60
N ASP A 45 -9.71 0.20 -0.97
CA ASP A 45 -9.05 0.55 0.29
C ASP A 45 -8.17 1.80 0.19
N GLN A 46 -7.57 2.06 -0.98
CA GLN A 46 -6.78 3.26 -1.20
C GLN A 46 -7.67 4.51 -1.19
N LYS A 47 -8.83 4.44 -1.87
CA LYS A 47 -9.82 5.52 -1.91
C LYS A 47 -10.41 5.77 -0.53
N GLU A 48 -10.81 4.71 0.17
CA GLU A 48 -11.36 4.77 1.52
C GLU A 48 -10.34 5.32 2.53
N GLY A 49 -9.09 4.87 2.46
CA GLY A 49 -8.00 5.37 3.30
C GLY A 49 -7.80 6.88 3.15
N MET A 50 -7.76 7.37 1.90
CA MET A 50 -7.64 8.81 1.64
C MET A 50 -8.89 9.59 2.06
N ALA A 51 -10.09 9.08 1.77
CA ALA A 51 -11.35 9.72 2.13
C ALA A 51 -11.54 9.80 3.66
N ALA A 52 -11.17 8.74 4.38
CA ALA A 52 -11.21 8.70 5.84
C ALA A 52 -10.23 9.69 6.46
N PHE A 53 -9.03 9.82 5.88
CA PHE A 53 -8.03 10.80 6.30
C PHE A 53 -8.55 12.23 6.12
N THR A 54 -9.08 12.57 4.94
CA THR A 54 -9.67 13.90 4.70
C THR A 54 -10.88 14.17 5.59
N GLY A 55 -11.68 13.14 5.86
CA GLY A 55 -12.85 13.20 6.73
C GLY A 55 -12.55 13.12 8.23
N LYS A 56 -11.27 13.03 8.63
CA LYS A 56 -10.82 12.88 10.03
C LYS A 56 -11.52 11.76 10.80
N ARG A 57 -11.83 10.65 10.11
CA ARG A 57 -12.48 9.46 10.68
C ARG A 57 -11.57 8.25 10.55
N LYS A 58 -11.90 7.17 11.25
CA LYS A 58 -11.20 5.89 11.07
C LYS A 58 -11.56 5.29 9.70
N PRO A 59 -10.58 4.78 8.93
CA PRO A 59 -10.85 4.08 7.68
C PRO A 59 -11.49 2.71 7.95
N ASN A 60 -12.36 2.28 7.04
CA ASN A 60 -12.97 0.96 7.06
C ASN A 60 -12.47 0.13 5.87
N PHE A 61 -11.35 -0.58 6.06
CA PHE A 61 -10.76 -1.39 4.99
C PHE A 61 -11.56 -2.68 4.76
N THR A 62 -11.80 -3.00 3.49
CA THR A 62 -12.50 -4.21 3.04
C THR A 62 -11.59 -5.22 2.36
N ASN A 63 -10.28 -4.92 2.28
CA ASN A 63 -9.25 -5.75 1.64
C ASN A 63 -9.48 -5.93 0.14
N ARG A 64 -9.86 -4.83 -0.54
CA ARG A 64 -10.18 -4.76 -1.97
C ARG A 64 -9.63 -3.51 -2.61
#